data_AF-A0A9E6EIC8-F1
#
_entry.id   AF-A0A9E6EIC8-F1
#
_cell.length_a   1.000
_cell.length_b   1.000
_cell.length_c   1.000
_cell.angle_alpha   90.00
_cell.angle_beta   90.00
_cell.angle_gamma   90.00
#
_symmetry.space_group_name_H-M   'P 1'
#
loop_
_entity.id
_entity.type
_entity.pdbx_description
1 polymer ?
#
loop_
_entity_poly.entity_id
_entity_poly.type
_entity_poly.pdbx_seq_one_letter_code
_entity_poly.pdbx_strand_id
1 'polypeptide(L)'
;ETVVGGPSLPPGARVMTLENPETFYRSEALQGQADVFLLCGTGGRLREAFIQWLAAQETLTVLHFGDFDPVGLQEFTRLLEAMPGRVALHLPDDLEACFKRYSNRALLEAPANRAVLAALPRGLSPAMDRVLDLMAIHGPLEQEAFLIQRGQEPGGGTITSSPGCQVAGVAMNAGARAHPCDSSRG
;
A
#
# COMPACT_ATOMS: atom_id res chain seq x y z
N GLU A 1 1.78 18.90 -10.56
CA GLU A 1 1.08 19.50 -9.41
C GLU A 1 1.89 19.21 -8.16
N THR A 2 2.46 20.25 -7.57
CA THR A 2 3.18 20.19 -6.30
C THR A 2 2.15 19.98 -5.18
N VAL A 3 2.35 19.00 -4.29
CA VAL A 3 1.56 18.89 -3.06
C VAL A 3 1.97 20.05 -2.16
N VAL A 4 1.33 21.21 -2.35
CA VAL A 4 1.49 22.39 -1.49
C VAL A 4 0.50 22.26 -0.34
N GLY A 5 1.01 22.09 0.89
CA GLY A 5 0.21 22.23 2.11
C GLY A 5 -0.37 20.94 2.71
N GLY A 6 0.38 19.83 2.71
CA GLY A 6 0.08 18.72 3.63
C GLY A 6 0.39 19.14 5.09
N PRO A 7 -0.34 18.64 6.10
CA PRO A 7 0.01 18.88 7.50
C PRO A 7 1.45 18.39 7.75
N SER A 8 2.26 19.17 8.47
CA SER A 8 3.58 18.72 8.92
C SER A 8 3.37 17.53 9.86
N LEU A 9 3.89 16.37 9.50
CA LEU A 9 3.89 15.22 10.38
C LEU A 9 4.87 15.45 11.54
N PRO A 10 4.60 14.90 12.74
CA PRO A 10 5.53 15.04 13.85
C PRO A 10 6.91 14.44 13.46
N PRO A 11 8.02 15.06 13.89
CA PRO A 11 9.34 14.47 13.67
C PRO A 11 9.41 13.04 14.21
N GLY A 12 9.97 12.13 13.41
CA GLY A 12 10.03 10.71 13.76
C GLY A 12 8.74 9.92 13.52
N ALA A 13 7.74 10.52 12.86
CA ALA A 13 6.50 9.81 12.54
C ALA A 13 6.78 8.51 11.76
N ARG A 14 6.10 7.45 12.17
CA ARG A 14 5.98 6.18 11.45
C ARG A 14 4.74 6.25 10.58
N VAL A 15 4.95 6.19 9.28
CA VAL A 15 3.88 6.14 8.28
C VAL A 15 3.67 4.71 7.87
N MET A 16 2.41 4.27 7.82
CA MET A 16 2.06 3.03 7.13
C MET A 16 1.28 3.33 5.87
N THR A 17 1.71 2.77 4.74
CA THR A 17 0.95 2.84 3.48
C THR A 17 0.13 1.57 3.32
N LEU A 18 -1.15 1.71 3.00
CA LEU A 18 -2.14 0.63 2.96
C LEU A 18 -2.86 0.65 1.61
N GLU A 19 -2.88 -0.47 0.91
CA GLU A 19 -3.64 -0.58 -0.35
C GLU A 19 -5.12 -0.93 -0.11
N ASN A 20 -5.39 -1.83 0.83
CA ASN A 20 -6.74 -2.21 1.21
C ASN A 20 -7.09 -1.70 2.62
N PRO A 21 -8.00 -0.70 2.75
CA PRO A 21 -8.44 -0.19 4.05
C PRO A 21 -9.07 -1.27 4.95
N GLU A 22 -9.73 -2.28 4.37
CA GLU A 22 -10.42 -3.32 5.14
C GLU A 22 -9.44 -4.20 5.92
N THR A 23 -8.28 -4.51 5.32
CA THR A 23 -7.20 -5.25 5.98
C THR A 23 -6.66 -4.49 7.20
N PHE A 24 -6.61 -3.16 7.13
CA PHE A 24 -6.18 -2.35 8.25
C PHE A 24 -7.17 -2.37 9.42
N TYR A 25 -8.46 -2.11 9.16
CA TYR A 25 -9.46 -2.01 10.23
C TYR A 25 -9.62 -3.30 11.03
N ARG A 26 -9.37 -4.44 10.39
CA ARG A 26 -9.55 -5.77 11.01
C ARG A 26 -8.31 -6.28 11.73
N SER A 27 -7.15 -5.67 11.51
CA SER A 27 -5.89 -6.10 12.12
C SER A 27 -5.56 -5.27 13.35
N GLU A 28 -5.97 -5.76 14.54
CA GLU A 28 -5.55 -5.18 15.82
C GLU A 28 -4.01 -5.13 15.95
N ALA A 29 -3.30 -6.09 15.35
CA ALA A 29 -1.84 -6.12 15.34
C ALA A 29 -1.21 -4.93 14.59
N LEU A 30 -1.92 -4.31 13.64
CA LEU A 30 -1.45 -3.13 12.92
C LEU A 30 -1.78 -1.82 13.66
N GLN A 31 -2.68 -1.87 14.65
CA GLN A 31 -3.03 -0.72 15.47
C GLN A 31 -1.85 -0.42 16.43
N GLY A 32 -1.26 0.79 16.32
CA GLY A 32 -0.12 1.23 17.13
C GLY A 32 1.26 1.12 16.48
N GLN A 33 1.36 0.49 15.29
CA GLN A 33 2.62 0.42 14.55
C GLN A 33 2.98 1.70 13.79
N ALA A 34 2.00 2.58 13.58
CA ALA A 34 2.16 3.83 12.87
C ALA A 34 1.48 4.98 13.60
N ASP A 35 2.05 6.17 13.43
CA ASP A 35 1.48 7.42 13.90
C ASP A 35 0.52 8.01 12.85
N VAL A 36 0.71 7.62 11.59
CA VAL A 36 -0.07 8.06 10.43
C VAL A 36 -0.33 6.89 9.49
N PHE A 37 -1.59 6.74 9.07
CA PHE A 37 -2.01 5.76 8.08
C PHE A 37 -2.33 6.45 6.76
N LEU A 38 -1.75 5.97 5.67
CA LEU A 38 -1.94 6.49 4.33
C LEU A 38 -2.56 5.42 3.45
N LEU A 39 -3.74 5.69 2.92
CA LEU A 39 -4.40 4.81 1.98
C LEU A 39 -3.85 5.08 0.57
N CYS A 40 -3.20 4.09 -0.03
CA CYS A 40 -2.91 4.07 -1.46
C CYS A 40 -4.26 3.98 -2.19
N GLY A 41 -4.52 4.93 -3.10
CA GLY A 41 -5.76 4.94 -3.88
C GLY A 41 -5.88 3.70 -4.79
N THR A 42 -7.01 3.60 -5.50
CA THR A 42 -7.34 2.50 -6.43
C THR A 42 -6.14 2.09 -7.29
N GLY A 43 -5.73 0.81 -7.19
CA GLY A 43 -4.65 0.21 -7.99
C GLY A 43 -3.25 0.33 -7.39
N GLY A 44 -3.14 0.49 -6.07
CA GLY A 44 -1.88 0.31 -5.35
C GLY A 44 -0.80 1.36 -5.57
N ARG A 45 -1.11 2.44 -6.28
CA ARG A 45 -0.10 3.42 -6.73
C ARG A 45 -0.21 4.76 -6.04
N LEU A 46 0.87 5.17 -5.37
CA LEU A 46 1.05 6.53 -4.89
C LEU A 46 1.48 7.42 -6.04
N ARG A 47 0.95 8.65 -6.03
CA ARG A 47 1.35 9.69 -6.97
C ARG A 47 2.81 10.07 -6.71
N GLU A 48 3.56 10.32 -7.78
CA GLU A 48 4.99 10.67 -7.66
C GLU A 48 5.22 11.90 -6.76
N ALA A 49 4.42 12.95 -6.92
CA ALA A 49 4.50 14.15 -6.09
C ALA A 49 4.31 13.85 -4.59
N PHE A 50 3.58 12.79 -4.25
CA PHE A 50 3.36 12.37 -2.87
C PHE A 50 4.55 11.59 -2.31
N ILE A 51 5.15 10.70 -3.10
CA ILE A 51 6.41 10.03 -2.74
C ILE A 51 7.50 11.08 -2.48
N GLN A 52 7.63 12.08 -3.35
CA GLN A 52 8.58 13.18 -3.17
C GLN A 52 8.27 14.02 -1.93
N TRP A 53 7.00 14.24 -1.61
CA TRP A 53 6.60 14.93 -0.38
C TRP A 53 6.99 14.14 0.88
N LEU A 54 6.79 12.81 0.89
CA LEU A 54 7.25 11.93 1.96
C LEU A 54 8.78 11.95 2.07
N ALA A 55 9.48 11.91 0.94
CA ALA A 55 10.94 11.92 0.90
C ALA A 55 11.53 13.19 1.49
N ALA A 56 10.88 14.34 1.31
CA ALA A 56 11.25 15.61 1.91
C ALA A 56 11.11 15.65 3.45
N GLN A 57 10.37 14.70 4.06
CA GLN A 57 10.28 14.58 5.52
C GLN A 57 11.46 13.73 6.05
N GLU A 58 12.59 14.35 6.38
CA GLU A 58 13.86 13.64 6.67
C GLU A 58 13.78 12.62 7.82
N THR A 59 12.98 12.89 8.85
CA THR A 59 12.89 12.05 10.05
C THR A 59 11.81 10.98 9.98
N LEU A 60 11.03 10.96 8.90
CA LEU A 60 9.91 10.06 8.74
C LEU A 60 10.40 8.68 8.27
N THR A 61 9.77 7.65 8.81
CA THR A 61 9.95 6.25 8.37
C THR A 61 8.65 5.72 7.79
N VAL A 62 8.75 4.82 6.81
CA VAL A 62 7.61 4.22 6.11
C VAL A 62 7.64 2.71 6.28
N LEU A 63 6.56 2.15 6.80
CA LEU A 63 6.25 0.73 6.73
C LEU A 63 5.26 0.52 5.59
N HIS A 64 5.71 -0.10 4.50
CA HIS A 64 4.86 -0.39 3.35
C HIS A 64 4.07 -1.68 3.59
N PHE A 65 2.75 -1.54 3.56
CA PHE A 65 1.77 -2.63 3.64
C PHE A 65 0.99 -2.65 2.33
N GLY A 66 1.64 -3.11 1.25
CA GLY A 66 1.05 -3.34 -0.07
C GLY A 66 0.80 -4.83 -0.35
N ASP A 67 0.11 -5.13 -1.45
CA ASP A 67 -0.08 -6.51 -1.88
C ASP A 67 1.24 -7.21 -2.22
N PHE A 68 1.29 -8.51 -1.99
CA PHE A 68 2.44 -9.35 -2.35
C PHE A 68 2.29 -9.82 -3.80
N ASP A 69 2.17 -8.86 -4.70
CA ASP A 69 2.07 -9.02 -6.14
C ASP A 69 3.11 -8.15 -6.87
N PRO A 70 3.24 -8.25 -8.21
CA PRO A 70 4.22 -7.43 -8.93
C PRO A 70 4.01 -5.91 -8.78
N VAL A 71 2.76 -5.44 -8.71
CA VAL A 71 2.44 -4.01 -8.66
C VAL A 71 2.73 -3.43 -7.28
N GLY A 72 2.33 -4.11 -6.21
CA GLY A 72 2.64 -3.75 -4.83
C GLY A 72 4.14 -3.72 -4.58
N LEU A 73 4.90 -4.71 -5.07
CA LEU A 73 6.37 -4.69 -4.98
C LEU A 73 7.03 -3.59 -5.82
N GLN A 74 6.42 -3.21 -6.94
CA GLN A 74 6.89 -2.05 -7.70
C GLN A 74 6.67 -0.75 -6.92
N GLU A 75 5.55 -0.62 -6.23
CA GLU A 75 5.30 0.56 -5.39
C GLU A 75 6.27 0.63 -4.20
N PHE A 76 6.52 -0.50 -3.55
CA PHE A 76 7.57 -0.61 -2.54
C PHE A 76 8.94 -0.16 -3.08
N THR A 77 9.30 -0.59 -4.28
CA THR A 77 10.55 -0.20 -4.95
C THR A 77 10.64 1.31 -5.11
N ARG A 78 9.57 1.95 -5.62
CA ARG A 78 9.52 3.42 -5.80
C ARG A 78 9.70 4.17 -4.49
N LEU A 79 9.08 3.69 -3.40
CA LEU A 79 9.25 4.28 -2.07
C LEU A 79 10.69 4.12 -1.57
N LEU A 80 11.25 2.92 -1.69
CA LEU A 80 12.59 2.61 -1.19
C LEU A 80 13.69 3.38 -1.94
N GLU A 81 13.55 3.55 -3.26
CA GLU A 81 14.46 4.35 -4.09
C GLU A 81 14.41 5.84 -3.72
N ALA A 82 13.21 6.38 -3.45
CA ALA A 82 13.05 7.78 -3.06
C ALA A 82 13.53 8.06 -1.62
N MET A 83 13.50 7.05 -0.73
CA MET A 83 13.82 7.19 0.69
C MET A 83 14.71 6.05 1.22
N PRO A 84 15.95 5.90 0.72
CA PRO A 84 16.81 4.78 1.11
C PRO A 84 17.04 4.73 2.62
N GLY A 85 16.92 3.53 3.21
CA GLY A 85 17.11 3.31 4.65
C GLY A 85 15.95 3.78 5.55
N ARG A 86 14.89 4.37 4.98
CA ARG A 86 13.70 4.83 5.74
C ARG A 86 12.42 4.08 5.37
N VAL A 87 12.49 3.09 4.49
CA VAL A 87 11.33 2.30 4.05
C VAL A 87 11.57 0.82 4.37
N ALA A 88 10.58 0.19 4.98
CA ALA A 88 10.55 -1.24 5.25
C ALA A 88 9.30 -1.87 4.62
N LEU A 89 9.43 -3.11 4.13
CA LEU A 89 8.30 -3.92 3.69
C LEU A 89 7.76 -4.71 4.89
N HIS A 90 6.47 -4.62 5.18
CA HIS A 90 5.87 -5.43 6.23
C HIS A 90 5.77 -6.89 5.78
N LEU A 91 6.29 -7.82 6.59
CA LEU A 91 6.16 -9.26 6.38
C LEU A 91 5.43 -9.89 7.58
N PRO A 92 4.21 -10.40 7.39
CA PRO A 92 3.49 -11.14 8.42
C PRO A 92 4.19 -12.45 8.79
N ASP A 93 4.07 -12.90 10.05
CA ASP A 93 4.66 -14.18 10.51
C ASP A 93 4.07 -15.39 9.77
N ASP A 94 2.82 -15.30 9.33
CA ASP A 94 2.06 -16.32 8.60
C ASP A 94 2.22 -16.23 7.07
N LEU A 95 3.14 -15.40 6.57
CA LEU A 95 3.35 -15.13 5.13
C LEU A 95 3.45 -16.40 4.27
N GLU A 96 4.34 -17.32 4.63
CA GLU A 96 4.58 -18.55 3.84
C GLU A 96 3.35 -19.46 3.82
N ALA A 97 2.64 -19.56 4.94
CA ALA A 97 1.41 -20.33 5.03
C ALA A 97 0.31 -19.71 4.14
N CYS A 98 0.22 -18.38 4.12
CA CYS A 98 -0.71 -17.66 3.24
C CYS A 98 -0.38 -17.87 1.76
N PHE A 99 0.89 -17.72 1.36
CA PHE A 99 1.33 -18.00 -0.01
C PHE A 99 0.96 -19.42 -0.44
N LYS A 100 1.25 -20.42 0.40
CA LYS A 100 0.96 -21.82 0.07
C LYS A 100 -0.54 -22.09 -0.14
N ARG A 101 -1.42 -21.38 0.56
CA ARG A 101 -2.86 -21.67 0.61
C ARG A 101 -3.71 -20.79 -0.28
N TYR A 102 -3.35 -19.52 -0.46
CA TYR A 102 -4.20 -18.51 -1.08
C TYR A 102 -3.57 -17.81 -2.28
N SER A 103 -2.31 -18.13 -2.65
CA SER A 103 -1.70 -17.53 -3.84
C SER A 103 -2.49 -17.88 -5.11
N ASN A 104 -2.56 -16.94 -6.05
CA ASN A 104 -3.21 -17.17 -7.34
C ASN A 104 -2.24 -16.98 -8.51
N ARG A 105 -1.65 -18.08 -8.98
CA ARG A 105 -0.70 -18.06 -10.10
C ARG A 105 -1.29 -17.54 -11.41
N ALA A 106 -2.62 -17.64 -11.61
CA ALA A 106 -3.28 -17.11 -12.80
C ALA A 106 -3.12 -15.60 -12.94
N LEU A 107 -2.87 -14.87 -11.83
CA LEU A 107 -2.59 -13.43 -11.89
C LEU A 107 -1.29 -13.10 -12.65
N LEU A 108 -0.35 -14.06 -12.80
CA LEU A 108 0.85 -13.90 -13.64
C LEU A 108 0.62 -14.24 -15.11
N GLU A 109 -0.58 -14.68 -15.49
CA GLU A 109 -0.92 -14.90 -16.91
C GLU A 109 -1.23 -13.58 -17.63
N ALA A 110 -1.52 -12.52 -16.88
CA ALA A 110 -1.65 -11.18 -17.42
C ALA A 110 -0.27 -10.65 -17.90
N PRO A 111 -0.13 -10.23 -19.17
CA PRO A 111 1.13 -9.69 -19.69
C PRO A 111 1.67 -8.50 -18.89
N ALA A 112 0.79 -7.64 -18.37
CA ALA A 112 1.16 -6.50 -17.53
C ALA A 112 1.88 -6.95 -16.26
N ASN A 113 1.34 -7.94 -15.55
CA ASN A 113 1.93 -8.46 -14.31
C ASN A 113 3.29 -9.14 -14.56
N ARG A 114 3.43 -9.88 -15.68
CA ARG A 114 4.74 -10.44 -16.07
C ARG A 114 5.76 -9.37 -16.38
N ALA A 115 5.38 -8.33 -17.12
CA ALA A 115 6.28 -7.25 -17.48
C ALA A 115 6.77 -6.50 -16.23
N VAL A 116 5.87 -6.22 -15.29
CA VAL A 116 6.24 -5.63 -14.00
C VAL A 116 7.16 -6.56 -13.22
N LEU A 117 6.80 -7.84 -13.06
CA LEU A 117 7.60 -8.83 -12.33
C LEU A 117 9.02 -8.96 -12.91
N ALA A 118 9.15 -8.99 -14.23
CA ALA A 118 10.44 -9.09 -14.90
C ALA A 118 11.32 -7.84 -14.72
N ALA A 119 10.72 -6.68 -14.43
CA ALA A 119 11.41 -5.43 -14.21
C ALA A 119 11.78 -5.19 -12.72
N LEU A 120 11.29 -6.01 -11.79
CA LEU A 120 11.58 -5.84 -10.37
C LEU A 120 13.05 -6.18 -10.07
N PRO A 121 13.79 -5.28 -9.39
CA PRO A 121 15.18 -5.53 -9.05
C PRO A 121 15.30 -6.57 -7.94
N ARG A 122 16.26 -7.49 -8.07
CA ARG A 122 16.70 -8.36 -6.97
C ARG A 122 17.78 -7.66 -6.15
N GLY A 123 17.88 -8.00 -4.87
CA GLY A 123 18.92 -7.49 -3.98
C GLY A 123 18.67 -6.07 -3.43
N LEU A 124 17.51 -5.48 -3.73
CA LEU A 124 17.13 -4.16 -3.21
C LEU A 124 16.76 -4.22 -1.71
N SER A 125 16.14 -5.32 -1.28
CA SER A 125 15.79 -5.59 0.11
C SER A 125 15.64 -7.09 0.34
N PRO A 126 16.21 -7.66 1.43
CA PRO A 126 16.00 -9.07 1.78
C PRO A 126 14.52 -9.44 1.92
N ALA A 127 13.68 -8.51 2.38
CA ALA A 127 12.25 -8.73 2.51
C ALA A 127 11.57 -8.88 1.15
N MET A 128 11.93 -8.04 0.19
CA MET A 128 11.42 -8.11 -1.18
C MET A 128 11.91 -9.38 -1.89
N ASP A 129 13.19 -9.74 -1.72
CA ASP A 129 13.73 -10.97 -2.30
C ASP A 129 13.01 -12.21 -1.78
N ARG A 130 12.70 -12.25 -0.48
CA ARG A 130 11.89 -13.33 0.13
C ARG A 130 10.50 -13.43 -0.52
N VAL A 131 9.82 -12.30 -0.72
CA VAL A 131 8.49 -12.30 -1.37
C VAL A 131 8.58 -12.77 -2.82
N LEU A 132 9.59 -12.31 -3.57
CA LEU A 132 9.79 -12.72 -4.95
C LEU A 132 10.07 -14.23 -5.08
N ASP A 133 10.79 -14.82 -4.13
CA ASP A 133 11.02 -16.26 -4.08
C ASP A 133 9.74 -17.04 -3.82
N LEU A 134 8.92 -16.60 -2.85
CA LEU A 134 7.61 -17.20 -2.58
C LEU A 134 6.68 -17.06 -3.79
N MET A 135 6.68 -15.88 -4.45
CA MET A 135 5.86 -15.62 -5.63
C MET A 135 6.27 -16.46 -6.84
N ALA A 136 7.57 -16.76 -7.01
CA ALA A 136 8.03 -17.65 -8.07
C ALA A 136 7.51 -19.09 -7.89
N ILE A 137 7.38 -19.54 -6.64
CA ILE A 137 6.91 -20.88 -6.28
C ILE A 137 5.37 -20.96 -6.35
N HIS A 138 4.67 -20.00 -5.76
CA HIS A 138 3.23 -20.09 -5.49
C HIS A 138 2.38 -19.19 -6.39
N GLY A 139 2.93 -18.07 -6.85
CA GLY A 139 2.22 -16.98 -7.50
C GLY A 139 1.93 -15.83 -6.55
N PRO A 140 1.33 -14.73 -7.04
CA PRO A 140 1.02 -13.54 -6.25
C PRO A 140 0.02 -13.83 -5.13
N LEU A 141 0.06 -12.99 -4.09
CA LEU A 141 -0.79 -13.09 -2.91
C LEU A 141 -1.38 -11.72 -2.57
N GLU A 142 -2.71 -11.65 -2.53
CA GLU A 142 -3.46 -10.47 -2.10
C GLU A 142 -3.52 -10.38 -0.56
N GLN A 143 -3.62 -9.18 -0.01
CA GLN A 143 -3.65 -8.94 1.44
C GLN A 143 -4.86 -9.55 2.16
N GLU A 144 -5.98 -9.72 1.47
CA GLU A 144 -7.20 -10.29 2.08
C GLU A 144 -6.99 -11.73 2.56
N ALA A 145 -6.00 -12.44 2.00
CA ALA A 145 -5.61 -13.77 2.44
C ALA A 145 -5.23 -13.83 3.93
N PHE A 146 -4.64 -12.77 4.48
CA PHE A 146 -4.27 -12.71 5.89
C PHE A 146 -5.48 -12.60 6.81
N LEU A 147 -6.56 -11.97 6.35
CA LEU A 147 -7.81 -11.89 7.11
C LEU A 147 -8.48 -13.28 7.19
N ILE A 148 -8.53 -13.98 6.05
CA ILE A 148 -9.09 -15.32 5.96
C ILE A 148 -8.28 -16.29 6.83
N GLN A 149 -6.94 -16.25 6.75
CA GLN A 149 -6.06 -17.12 7.52
C GLN A 149 -6.25 -16.99 9.03
N ARG A 150 -6.56 -15.78 9.50
CA ARG A 150 -6.76 -15.45 10.92
C ARG A 150 -8.21 -15.66 11.39
N GLY A 151 -9.07 -16.22 10.55
CA GLY A 151 -10.47 -16.48 10.88
C GLY A 151 -11.35 -15.22 10.92
N GLN A 152 -10.90 -14.13 10.28
CA GLN A 152 -11.61 -12.86 10.19
C GLN A 152 -12.20 -12.71 8.78
N GLU A 153 -13.15 -13.58 8.44
CA GLU A 153 -13.85 -13.59 7.14
C GLU A 153 -14.39 -12.19 6.75
N PRO A 154 -14.23 -11.76 5.49
CA PRO A 154 -14.80 -10.50 5.01
C PRO A 154 -16.34 -10.57 5.08
N GLY A 155 -16.97 -9.89 6.05
CA GLY A 155 -18.44 -9.82 6.13
C GLY A 155 -19.13 -9.62 7.49
N GLY A 156 -18.44 -9.62 8.65
CA GLY A 156 -19.14 -9.72 9.95
C GLY A 156 -18.87 -8.70 11.06
N GLY A 157 -17.90 -7.78 10.93
CA GLY A 157 -17.46 -6.95 12.05
C GLY A 157 -18.02 -5.53 12.03
N THR A 158 -18.78 -5.14 13.05
CA THR A 158 -19.16 -3.74 13.30
C THR A 158 -17.90 -2.90 13.57
N ILE A 159 -17.68 -1.86 12.77
CA ILE A 159 -16.55 -0.92 12.90
C ILE A 159 -16.71 -0.17 14.23
N THR A 160 -15.89 -0.49 15.23
CA THR A 160 -15.73 0.35 16.42
C THR A 160 -14.45 1.16 16.28
N SER A 161 -14.59 2.46 16.05
CA SER A 161 -13.47 3.41 16.01
C SER A 161 -12.82 3.51 17.40
N SER A 162 -11.54 3.16 17.51
CA SER A 162 -10.75 3.42 18.73
C SER A 162 -10.47 4.92 18.88
N PRO A 163 -10.70 5.51 20.07
CA PRO A 163 -10.43 6.92 20.30
C PRO A 163 -8.92 7.16 20.38
N GLY A 164 -8.36 7.86 19.39
CA GLY A 164 -6.94 8.25 19.34
C GLY A 164 -6.25 8.04 17.98
N CYS A 165 -6.85 7.29 17.07
CA CYS A 165 -6.31 7.05 15.73
C CYS A 165 -6.79 8.14 14.75
N GLN A 166 -5.90 9.04 14.31
CA GLN A 166 -6.20 9.96 13.22
C GLN A 166 -5.99 9.24 11.88
N VAL A 167 -7.08 8.87 11.21
CA VAL A 167 -7.05 8.44 9.80
C VAL A 167 -6.95 9.71 8.95
N ALA A 168 -5.75 10.03 8.46
CA ALA A 168 -5.57 11.09 7.49
C ALA A 168 -6.01 10.59 6.10
N GLY A 169 -7.32 10.58 5.86
CA GLY A 169 -7.88 10.32 4.54
C GLY A 169 -7.57 11.48 3.61
N VAL A 170 -6.47 11.42 2.86
CA VAL A 170 -6.25 12.35 1.74
C VAL A 170 -7.10 11.87 0.57
N ALA A 171 -8.37 12.27 0.55
CA ALA A 171 -9.22 12.13 -0.63
C ALA A 171 -8.70 13.10 -1.71
N MET A 172 -7.83 12.62 -2.61
CA MET A 172 -7.43 13.42 -3.76
C MET A 172 -8.52 13.35 -4.83
N ASN A 173 -9.35 14.40 -4.86
CA ASN A 173 -10.41 14.62 -5.85
C ASN A 173 -10.02 14.11 -7.25
N ALA A 174 -10.80 13.15 -7.76
CA ALA A 174 -10.80 12.84 -9.17
C ALA A 174 -11.34 14.07 -9.90
N GLY A 175 -10.54 14.66 -10.78
CA GLY A 175 -10.92 15.86 -11.53
C GLY A 175 -12.22 15.66 -12.28
N ALA A 176 -13.31 16.25 -11.78
CA ALA A 176 -14.51 16.47 -12.55
C ALA A 176 -14.19 17.55 -13.59
N ARG A 177 -14.07 17.13 -14.86
CA ARG A 177 -14.05 18.04 -16.01
C ARG A 177 -15.36 18.83 -16.00
N ALA A 178 -15.26 20.14 -15.81
CA ALA A 178 -16.35 21.04 -16.12
C ALA A 178 -16.58 21.03 -17.64
N HIS A 179 -17.70 20.48 -18.08
CA HIS A 179 -18.27 20.81 -19.38
C HIS A 179 -18.90 22.21 -19.26
N PRO A 180 -18.62 23.15 -20.18
CA PRO A 180 -19.32 24.43 -20.19
C PRO A 180 -20.74 24.20 -20.72
N CYS A 181 -21.74 24.40 -19.86
CA CYS A 181 -23.11 24.58 -20.30
C CYS A 181 -23.23 26.01 -20.83
N ASP A 182 -23.22 26.12 -22.15
CA ASP A 182 -23.70 27.27 -22.89
C ASP A 182 -25.21 27.42 -22.64
N SER A 183 -25.61 28.56 -22.11
CA SER A 183 -27.00 29.01 -22.16
C SER A 183 -26.99 30.47 -22.58
N SER A 184 -26.96 30.64 -23.89
CA SER A 184 -27.35 31.84 -24.61
C SER A 184 -28.59 32.48 -23.99
N ARG A 185 -28.45 33.76 -23.62
CA ARG A 185 -29.55 34.71 -23.50
C ARG A 185 -30.15 34.92 -24.89
N GLY A 186 -31.48 34.78 -24.96
CA GLY A 186 -32.33 35.11 -26.10
C GLY A 186 -33.78 34.92 -25.68
#